data_AF-A0A920VS45-F1
#
_entry.id   AF-A0A920VS45-F1
#
_cell.length_a   1.000
_cell.length_b   1.000
_cell.length_c   1.000
_cell.angle_alpha   90.00
_cell.angle_beta   90.00
_cell.angle_gamma   90.00
#
_symmetry.space_group_name_H-M   'P 1'
#
loop_
_entity.id
_entity.type
_entity.pdbx_description
1 polymer ?
#
loop_
_entity_poly.entity_id
_entity_poly.type
_entity_poly.pdbx_seq_one_letter_code
_entity_poly.pdbx_strand_id
1 'polypeptide(L)'
;MEPVSRSKCQTLLCKKFSTQEGIKLPNEGRYAVAMCFLPNDDHLNAVVRAELEKRSKDNGMAILGWREVPVDPNVIGLSARSIMPKIAQLFVSAPDDVNGDDFERRLYLTRKSAEKQLLNIDTDSETRKTLLREFYVCSWSSRTLIYKGMLLVDQLSKFY
;
A
#
# COMPACT_ATOMS: atom_id res chain seq x y z
N MET A 1 14.74 -3.46 29.58
CA MET A 1 13.97 -2.97 28.42
C MET A 1 14.35 -3.84 27.23
N GLU A 2 13.55 -4.85 26.90
CA GLU A 2 13.79 -5.61 25.66
C GLU A 2 13.68 -4.65 24.48
N PRO A 3 14.59 -4.73 23.50
CA PRO A 3 14.46 -3.94 22.28
C PRO A 3 13.16 -4.39 21.60
N VAL A 4 12.21 -3.46 21.46
CA VAL A 4 11.02 -3.69 20.66
C VAL A 4 11.48 -3.91 19.23
N SER A 5 11.62 -5.19 18.84
CA SER A 5 11.92 -5.59 17.48
C SER A 5 10.91 -4.88 16.55
N ARG A 6 11.42 -4.22 15.51
CA ARG A 6 10.63 -3.41 14.57
C ARG A 6 9.42 -4.15 14.00
N SER A 7 9.41 -5.50 13.98
CA SER A 7 8.26 -6.30 13.52
C SER A 7 7.07 -6.32 14.50
N LYS A 8 7.30 -6.25 15.82
CA LYS A 8 6.21 -6.32 16.82
C LYS A 8 5.24 -5.14 16.72
N CYS A 9 5.74 -3.92 16.47
CA CYS A 9 4.90 -2.72 16.31
C CYS A 9 4.03 -2.81 15.05
N GLN A 10 4.58 -3.28 13.92
CA GLN A 10 3.81 -3.43 12.69
C GLN A 10 2.68 -4.45 12.87
N THR A 11 2.97 -5.61 13.49
CA THR A 11 1.97 -6.65 13.70
C THR A 11 0.81 -6.16 14.57
N LEU A 12 1.11 -5.44 15.65
CA LEU A 12 0.08 -4.86 16.52
C LEU A 12 -0.75 -3.79 15.80
N LEU A 13 -0.09 -2.94 15.02
CA LEU A 13 -0.74 -1.90 14.23
C LEU A 13 -1.69 -2.51 13.19
N CYS A 14 -1.22 -3.49 12.42
CA CYS A 14 -2.01 -4.19 11.42
C CYS A 14 -3.20 -4.92 12.03
N LYS A 15 -3.03 -5.64 13.16
CA LYS A 15 -4.12 -6.33 13.86
C LYS A 15 -5.20 -5.37 14.37
N LYS A 16 -4.79 -4.23 14.94
CA LYS A 16 -5.73 -3.20 15.40
C LYS A 16 -6.54 -2.64 14.23
N PHE A 17 -5.89 -2.33 13.12
CA PHE A 17 -6.51 -1.72 11.95
C PHE A 17 -7.34 -2.68 11.12
N SER A 18 -6.91 -3.94 10.98
CA SER A 18 -7.67 -4.94 10.24
C SER A 18 -9.02 -5.22 10.91
N THR A 19 -9.06 -5.19 12.25
CA THR A 19 -10.29 -5.39 13.02
C THR A 19 -11.31 -4.28 12.79
N GLN A 20 -10.86 -3.04 12.60
CA GLN A 20 -11.73 -1.89 12.32
C GLN A 20 -12.39 -2.00 10.94
N GLU A 21 -11.68 -2.55 9.95
CA GLU A 21 -12.16 -2.74 8.58
C GLU A 21 -12.77 -4.15 8.35
N GLY A 22 -12.90 -4.98 9.39
CA GLY A 22 -13.42 -6.35 9.27
C GLY A 22 -12.49 -7.34 8.53
N ILE A 23 -11.23 -6.98 8.31
CA ILE A 23 -10.22 -7.81 7.64
C ILE A 23 -9.64 -8.82 8.65
N LYS A 24 -9.77 -10.12 8.32
CA LYS A 24 -9.16 -11.21 9.08
C LYS A 24 -7.72 -11.43 8.61
N LEU A 25 -6.76 -11.18 9.49
CA LEU A 25 -5.34 -11.39 9.19
C LEU A 25 -4.87 -12.79 9.60
N PRO A 26 -4.12 -13.49 8.73
CA PRO A 26 -3.30 -14.65 9.10
C PRO A 26 -2.24 -14.33 10.17
N ASN A 27 -1.48 -15.36 10.56
CA ASN A 27 -0.33 -15.21 11.44
C ASN A 27 0.72 -14.23 10.89
N GLU A 28 1.53 -13.66 11.77
CA GLU A 28 2.64 -12.77 11.39
C GLU A 28 3.55 -13.47 10.36
N GLY A 29 3.99 -12.71 9.35
CA GLY A 29 4.78 -13.24 8.22
C GLY A 29 3.98 -14.04 7.19
N ARG A 30 2.69 -14.28 7.41
CA ARG A 30 1.76 -14.91 6.45
C ARG A 30 0.81 -13.91 5.79
N TYR A 31 1.00 -12.61 6.07
CA TYR A 31 0.34 -11.52 5.38
C TYR A 31 1.34 -10.40 5.08
N ALA A 32 1.03 -9.60 4.08
CA ALA A 32 1.78 -8.42 3.72
C ALA A 32 0.84 -7.24 3.48
N VAL A 33 1.40 -6.04 3.58
CA VAL A 33 0.69 -4.79 3.36
C VAL A 33 1.38 -4.01 2.27
N ALA A 34 0.64 -3.64 1.23
CA ALA A 34 1.05 -2.63 0.28
C ALA A 34 0.55 -1.26 0.77
N MET A 35 1.45 -0.33 1.04
CA MET A 35 1.12 1.08 1.27
C MET A 35 1.14 1.79 -0.08
N CYS A 36 -0.01 2.29 -0.52
CA CYS A 36 -0.20 2.81 -1.86
C CYS A 36 -0.64 4.27 -1.83
N PHE A 37 -0.02 5.07 -2.67
CA PHE A 37 -0.58 6.33 -3.16
C PHE A 37 -1.35 6.03 -4.43
N LEU A 38 -2.61 6.43 -4.44
CA LEU A 38 -3.56 6.17 -5.51
C LEU A 38 -4.01 7.50 -6.12
N PRO A 39 -4.38 7.51 -7.41
CA PRO A 39 -4.96 8.68 -8.05
C PRO A 39 -6.18 9.22 -7.31
N ASN A 40 -6.37 10.54 -7.38
CA ASN A 40 -7.56 11.19 -6.82
C ASN A 40 -8.82 10.93 -7.65
N ASP A 41 -8.65 10.78 -8.96
CA ASP A 41 -9.73 10.35 -9.87
C ASP A 41 -10.20 8.93 -9.53
N ASP A 42 -11.50 8.77 -9.26
CA ASP A 42 -12.07 7.50 -8.79
C ASP A 42 -11.99 6.38 -9.83
N HIS A 43 -12.09 6.71 -11.11
CA HIS A 43 -11.98 5.72 -12.18
C HIS A 43 -10.56 5.18 -12.29
N LEU A 44 -9.55 6.06 -12.32
CA LEU A 44 -8.14 5.66 -12.32
C LEU A 44 -7.75 4.94 -11.03
N ASN A 45 -8.30 5.37 -9.89
CA ASN A 45 -8.11 4.68 -8.62
C ASN A 45 -8.59 3.23 -8.71
N ALA A 46 -9.80 3.00 -9.22
CA ALA A 46 -10.35 1.65 -9.42
C ALA A 46 -9.48 0.81 -10.37
N VAL A 47 -9.00 1.39 -11.48
CA VAL A 47 -8.08 0.71 -12.42
C VAL A 47 -6.79 0.27 -11.72
N VAL A 48 -6.18 1.16 -10.94
CA VAL A 48 -4.95 0.85 -10.18
C VAL A 48 -5.19 -0.24 -9.15
N ARG A 49 -6.30 -0.18 -8.39
CA ARG A 49 -6.65 -1.22 -7.41
C ARG A 49 -6.84 -2.58 -8.09
N ALA A 50 -7.60 -2.61 -9.18
CA ALA A 50 -7.87 -3.83 -9.93
C ALA A 50 -6.57 -4.45 -10.46
N GLU A 51 -5.64 -3.65 -10.95
CA GLU A 51 -4.35 -4.13 -11.45
C GLU A 51 -3.48 -4.69 -10.32
N LEU A 52 -3.41 -4.02 -9.16
CA LEU A 52 -2.69 -4.53 -7.99
C LEU A 52 -3.27 -5.85 -7.48
N GLU A 53 -4.60 -5.95 -7.43
CA GLU A 53 -5.28 -7.20 -7.06
C GLU A 53 -5.03 -8.32 -8.06
N LYS A 54 -5.11 -8.00 -9.36
CA LYS A 54 -4.85 -8.96 -10.44
C LYS A 54 -3.44 -9.52 -10.34
N ARG A 55 -2.42 -8.65 -10.22
CA ARG A 55 -1.02 -9.11 -10.08
C ARG A 55 -0.78 -9.92 -8.82
N SER A 56 -1.48 -9.59 -7.74
CA SER A 56 -1.40 -10.37 -6.50
C SER A 56 -1.95 -11.79 -6.73
N LYS A 57 -3.11 -11.91 -7.38
CA LYS A 57 -3.74 -13.19 -7.74
C LYS A 57 -2.90 -13.99 -8.73
N ASP A 58 -2.33 -13.34 -9.75
CA ASP A 58 -1.39 -13.98 -10.72
C ASP A 58 -0.17 -14.58 -9.99
N ASN A 59 0.25 -13.95 -8.89
CA ASN A 59 1.31 -14.43 -8.02
C ASN A 59 0.78 -15.32 -6.87
N GLY A 60 -0.43 -15.86 -6.95
CA GLY A 60 -0.97 -16.84 -6.00
C GLY A 60 -1.30 -16.30 -4.59
N MET A 61 -1.25 -14.98 -4.39
CA MET A 61 -1.64 -14.37 -3.12
C MET A 61 -3.15 -14.16 -3.06
N ALA A 62 -3.74 -14.34 -1.87
CA ALA A 62 -5.15 -14.01 -1.67
C ALA A 62 -5.30 -12.56 -1.21
N ILE A 63 -6.32 -11.87 -1.72
CA ILE A 63 -6.66 -10.52 -1.30
C ILE A 63 -7.47 -10.59 -0.01
N LEU A 64 -6.99 -9.95 1.04
CA LEU A 64 -7.67 -9.88 2.33
C LEU A 64 -8.57 -8.65 2.42
N GLY A 65 -8.20 -7.56 1.73
CA GLY A 65 -9.02 -6.36 1.63
C GLY A 65 -8.20 -5.08 1.47
N TRP A 66 -8.92 -3.99 1.23
CA TRP A 66 -8.38 -2.64 1.21
C TRP A 66 -8.74 -1.91 2.49
N ARG A 67 -7.87 -1.00 2.91
CA ARG A 67 -8.10 -0.05 4.00
C ARG A 67 -7.74 1.35 3.52
N GLU A 68 -8.66 2.28 3.64
CA GLU A 68 -8.31 3.70 3.51
C GLU A 68 -7.49 4.12 4.73
N VAL A 69 -6.35 4.76 4.51
CA VAL A 69 -5.52 5.23 5.62
C VAL A 69 -6.12 6.55 6.12
N PRO A 70 -6.52 6.64 7.41
CA PRO A 70 -7.02 7.89 7.95
C PRO A 70 -5.90 8.92 7.90
N VAL A 71 -6.22 10.12 7.39
CA VAL A 71 -5.28 11.24 7.32
C VAL A 71 -5.97 12.54 7.72
N ASP A 72 -5.20 13.52 8.23
CA ASP A 72 -5.66 14.89 8.44
C ASP A 72 -4.97 15.88 7.46
N PRO A 73 -5.61 16.22 6.33
CA PRO A 73 -5.04 17.13 5.34
C PRO A 73 -4.89 18.57 5.82
N ASN A 74 -5.46 18.95 6.96
CA ASN A 74 -5.37 20.32 7.47
C ASN A 74 -4.03 20.61 8.16
N VAL A 75 -3.25 19.57 8.46
CA VAL A 75 -1.92 19.68 9.09
C VAL A 75 -0.87 20.14 8.10
N ILE A 76 -1.07 19.89 6.80
CA ILE A 76 -0.09 20.17 5.73
C ILE A 76 -0.42 21.48 5.00
N GLY A 77 0.61 22.09 4.40
CA GLY A 77 0.45 23.32 3.63
C GLY A 77 -0.38 23.14 2.35
N LEU A 78 -0.96 24.23 1.83
CA LEU A 78 -1.85 24.23 0.66
C LEU A 78 -1.23 23.55 -0.57
N SER A 79 0.06 23.80 -0.83
CA SER A 79 0.77 23.20 -1.96
C SER A 79 0.94 21.68 -1.83
N ALA A 80 1.12 21.16 -0.61
CA ALA A 80 1.19 19.72 -0.38
C ALA A 80 -0.20 19.08 -0.48
N ARG A 81 -1.22 19.77 0.03
CA ARG A 81 -2.62 19.34 -0.03
C ARG A 81 -3.15 19.24 -1.46
N SER A 82 -2.78 20.17 -2.34
CA SER A 82 -3.28 20.20 -3.73
C SER A 82 -2.78 19.03 -4.59
N ILE A 83 -1.68 18.40 -4.20
CA ILE A 83 -1.08 17.24 -4.89
C ILE A 83 -1.12 15.98 -4.02
N MET A 84 -1.90 15.99 -2.94
CA MET A 84 -2.03 14.86 -2.03
C MET A 84 -2.73 13.70 -2.75
N PRO A 85 -2.13 12.49 -2.81
CA PRO A 85 -2.80 11.32 -3.35
C PRO A 85 -3.80 10.74 -2.35
N LYS A 86 -4.71 9.90 -2.82
CA LYS A 86 -5.46 9.02 -1.93
C LYS A 86 -4.51 7.97 -1.35
N ILE A 87 -4.53 7.76 -0.04
CA ILE A 87 -3.61 6.85 0.64
C ILE A 87 -4.38 5.64 1.13
N ALA A 88 -4.03 4.46 0.62
CA ALA A 88 -4.71 3.22 0.96
C ALA A 88 -3.71 2.08 1.18
N GLN A 89 -4.16 1.08 1.92
CA GLN A 89 -3.41 -0.14 2.21
C GLN A 89 -4.12 -1.35 1.60
N LEU A 90 -3.38 -2.15 0.83
CA LEU A 90 -3.83 -3.44 0.34
C LEU A 90 -3.25 -4.55 1.22
N PHE A 91 -4.11 -5.36 1.82
CA PHE A 91 -3.73 -6.53 2.59
C PHE A 91 -3.80 -7.78 1.72
N VAL A 92 -2.72 -8.56 1.72
CA VAL A 92 -2.63 -9.84 1.00
C VAL A 92 -2.10 -10.94 1.91
N SER A 93 -2.55 -12.18 1.71
CA SER A 93 -1.97 -13.34 2.37
C SER A 93 -0.93 -14.03 1.48
N ALA A 94 0.08 -14.60 2.13
CA ALA A 94 1.07 -15.42 1.46
C ALA A 94 0.42 -16.72 0.94
N PRO A 95 0.87 -17.25 -0.21
CA PRO A 95 0.61 -18.63 -0.63
C PRO A 95 1.10 -19.64 0.42
N ASP A 96 0.50 -20.83 0.48
CA ASP A 96 0.84 -21.88 1.46
C ASP A 96 2.31 -22.34 1.37
N ASP A 97 2.88 -22.34 0.17
CA ASP A 97 4.24 -22.79 -0.13
C ASP A 97 5.32 -21.71 0.03
N VAL A 98 4.94 -20.45 0.26
CA VAL A 98 5.88 -19.31 0.27
C VAL A 98 5.94 -18.65 1.64
N ASN A 99 7.14 -18.44 2.18
CA ASN A 99 7.32 -17.73 3.45
C ASN A 99 8.61 -16.90 3.45
N GLY A 100 8.81 -16.11 4.49
CA GLY A 100 10.07 -15.41 4.74
C GLY A 100 10.54 -14.56 3.55
N ASP A 101 11.79 -14.77 3.13
CA ASP A 101 12.43 -13.99 2.07
C ASP A 101 11.84 -14.29 0.68
N ASP A 102 11.35 -15.51 0.45
CA ASP A 102 10.66 -15.86 -0.79
C ASP A 102 9.34 -15.10 -0.93
N PHE A 103 8.66 -14.85 0.19
CA PHE A 103 7.47 -14.02 0.19
C PHE A 103 7.81 -12.57 -0.17
N GLU A 104 8.84 -11.99 0.44
CA GLU A 104 9.33 -10.65 0.10
C GLU A 104 9.74 -10.53 -1.37
N ARG A 105 10.41 -11.55 -1.93
CA ARG A 105 10.77 -11.59 -3.34
C ARG A 105 9.53 -11.60 -4.23
N ARG A 106 8.51 -12.37 -3.88
CA ARG A 106 7.26 -12.47 -4.65
C ARG A 106 6.46 -11.16 -4.60
N LEU A 107 6.44 -10.49 -3.45
CA LEU A 107 5.85 -9.15 -3.30
C LEU A 107 6.59 -8.11 -4.15
N TYR A 108 7.93 -8.16 -4.18
CA TYR A 108 8.74 -7.30 -5.04
C TYR A 108 8.42 -7.49 -6.52
N LEU A 109 8.35 -8.74 -7.00
CA LEU A 109 8.01 -9.05 -8.40
C LEU A 109 6.58 -8.60 -8.73
N THR A 110 5.64 -8.82 -7.82
CA THR A 110 4.24 -8.38 -7.96
C THR A 110 4.15 -6.87 -8.14
N ARG A 111 4.81 -6.11 -7.25
CA ARG A 111 4.89 -4.65 -7.34
C ARG A 111 5.48 -4.20 -8.68
N LYS A 112 6.60 -4.79 -9.09
CA LYS A 112 7.26 -4.42 -10.35
C LYS A 112 6.43 -4.73 -11.58
N SER A 113 5.73 -5.86 -11.57
CA SER A 113 4.82 -6.24 -12.65
C SER A 113 3.62 -5.28 -12.74
N ALA A 114 3.02 -4.93 -11.61
CA ALA A 114 1.91 -3.97 -11.55
C ALA A 114 2.33 -2.56 -12.01
N GLU A 115 3.46 -2.05 -11.51
CA GLU A 115 4.04 -0.78 -11.95
C GLU A 115 4.25 -0.78 -13.48
N LYS A 116 4.88 -1.84 -14.01
CA LYS A 116 5.14 -1.96 -15.44
C LYS A 116 3.86 -2.02 -16.26
N GLN A 117 2.82 -2.73 -15.81
CA GLN A 117 1.57 -2.81 -16.55
C GLN A 117 0.86 -1.46 -16.58
N LEU A 118 0.75 -0.78 -15.43
CA LEU A 118 0.07 0.52 -15.33
C LEU A 118 0.71 1.59 -16.23
N LEU A 119 2.03 1.52 -16.44
CA LEU A 119 2.75 2.38 -17.37
C LEU A 119 2.46 2.09 -18.84
N ASN A 120 2.13 0.84 -19.17
CA ASN A 120 1.93 0.35 -20.54
C ASN A 120 0.45 0.21 -20.93
N ILE A 121 -0.49 0.65 -20.08
CA ILE A 121 -1.90 0.65 -20.47
C ILE A 121 -2.09 1.58 -21.66
N ASP A 122 -2.83 1.11 -22.66
CA ASP A 122 -3.22 1.88 -23.83
C ASP A 122 -4.30 2.91 -23.42
N THR A 123 -3.82 4.02 -22.86
CA THR A 123 -4.63 5.18 -22.50
C THR A 123 -4.12 6.42 -23.22
N ASP A 124 -4.96 7.45 -23.22
CA ASP A 124 -4.55 8.78 -23.65
C ASP A 124 -3.32 9.29 -22.87
N SER A 125 -2.62 10.24 -23.48
CA SER A 125 -1.37 10.80 -22.94
C SER A 125 -1.55 11.44 -21.57
N GLU A 126 -2.70 12.07 -21.31
CA GLU A 126 -2.97 12.78 -20.06
C GLU A 126 -3.24 11.81 -18.92
N THR A 127 -4.06 10.77 -19.12
CA THR A 127 -4.27 9.69 -18.15
C THR A 127 -2.95 9.06 -17.72
N ARG A 128 -2.04 8.80 -18.67
CA ARG A 128 -0.72 8.22 -18.37
C ARG A 128 0.12 9.16 -17.50
N LYS A 129 0.11 10.47 -17.79
CA LYS A 129 0.81 11.47 -16.96
C LYS A 129 0.22 11.54 -15.55
N THR A 130 -1.09 11.48 -15.41
CA THR A 130 -1.76 11.47 -14.10
C THR A 130 -1.35 10.24 -13.29
N LEU A 131 -1.39 9.05 -13.89
CA LEU A 131 -0.92 7.82 -13.24
C LEU A 131 0.55 7.93 -12.81
N LEU A 132 1.42 8.43 -13.68
CA LEU A 132 2.84 8.63 -13.37
C LEU A 132 3.09 9.58 -12.20
N ARG A 133 2.21 10.56 -11.98
CA ARG A 133 2.36 11.57 -10.93
C ARG A 133 1.73 11.15 -9.61
N GLU A 134 0.58 10.48 -9.65
CA GLU A 134 -0.23 10.22 -8.46
C GLU A 134 -0.13 8.79 -7.93
N PHE A 135 0.17 7.81 -8.79
CA PHE A 135 0.29 6.42 -8.37
C PHE A 135 1.70 6.07 -7.91
N TYR A 136 1.82 5.50 -6.72
CA TYR A 136 3.09 4.98 -6.22
C TYR A 136 2.90 3.96 -5.09
N VAL A 137 3.59 2.81 -5.16
CA VAL A 137 3.63 1.84 -4.05
C VAL A 137 4.81 2.17 -3.14
N CYS A 138 4.52 2.69 -1.94
CA CYS A 138 5.53 3.11 -0.96
C CYS A 138 6.30 1.96 -0.34
N SER A 139 5.59 0.90 0.02
CA SER A 139 6.16 -0.33 0.56
C SER A 139 5.19 -1.47 0.25
N TRP A 140 5.70 -2.66 -0.06
CA TRP A 140 4.88 -3.85 -0.15
C TRP A 140 5.65 -5.02 0.45
N SER A 141 5.37 -5.30 1.72
CA SER A 141 6.19 -6.20 2.53
C SER A 141 5.38 -6.80 3.68
N SER A 142 5.82 -7.97 4.15
CA SER A 142 5.35 -8.61 5.38
C SER A 142 6.06 -8.09 6.63
N ARG A 143 7.16 -7.34 6.47
CA ARG A 143 8.07 -6.93 7.56
C ARG A 143 8.27 -5.42 7.70
N THR A 144 8.01 -4.66 6.64
CA THR A 144 8.26 -3.22 6.62
C THR A 144 7.07 -2.46 6.06
N LEU A 145 6.58 -1.49 6.82
CA LEU A 145 5.54 -0.56 6.39
C LEU A 145 6.08 0.87 6.44
N ILE A 146 6.02 1.59 5.32
CA ILE A 146 6.59 2.95 5.21
C ILE A 146 5.47 3.98 5.21
N TYR A 147 5.45 4.84 6.23
CA TYR A 147 4.66 6.07 6.24
C TYR A 147 5.54 7.23 5.80
N LYS A 148 5.18 7.89 4.69
CA LYS A 148 5.93 9.03 4.13
C LYS A 148 4.97 10.02 3.47
N GLY A 149 5.42 11.27 3.31
CA GLY A 149 4.64 12.30 2.62
C GLY A 149 5.47 13.57 2.42
N MET A 150 4.91 14.53 1.69
CA MET A 150 5.47 15.89 1.58
C MET A 150 4.99 16.73 2.76
N LEU A 151 5.65 16.57 3.90
CA LEU A 151 5.31 17.20 5.18
C LEU A 151 6.57 17.34 6.05
N LEU A 152 6.51 18.23 7.03
CA LEU A 152 7.58 18.38 8.03
C LEU A 152 7.57 17.22 9.02
N VAL A 153 8.72 16.91 9.63
CA VAL A 153 8.88 15.74 10.51
C VAL A 153 7.89 15.76 11.69
N ASP A 154 7.63 16.93 12.26
CA ASP A 154 6.70 17.13 13.37
C ASP A 154 5.22 17.02 12.97
N GLN A 155 4.92 17.12 11.67
CA GLN A 155 3.58 16.95 11.11
C GLN A 155 3.23 15.48 10.87
N LEU A 156 4.22 14.57 10.79
CA LEU A 156 3.99 13.18 10.38
C LEU A 156 2.98 12.45 11.28
N SER A 157 3.14 12.59 12.61
CA SER A 157 2.27 11.96 13.61
C SER A 157 0.89 12.60 13.75
N LYS A 158 0.72 13.81 13.23
CA LYS A 158 -0.57 14.53 13.21
C LYS A 158 -1.32 14.24 11.92
N PHE A 159 -0.58 14.01 10.84
CA PHE A 159 -1.14 13.70 9.54
C PHE A 159 -1.66 12.27 9.44
N TYR A 160 -0.97 11.27 10.01
CA TYR A 160 -1.35 9.85 10.04
C TYR A 160 -1.84 9.41 11.42
#